data_AF-A0A1F5YQ61-F1
#
_entry.id   AF-A0A1F5YQ61-F1
#
_cell.length_a   1.000
_cell.length_b   1.000
_cell.length_c   1.000
_cell.angle_alpha   90.00
_cell.angle_beta   90.00
_cell.angle_gamma   90.00
#
_symmetry.space_group_name_H-M   'P 1'
#
loop_
_entity.id
_entity.type
_entity.pdbx_description
1 polymer ?
#
loop_
_entity_poly.entity_id
_entity_poly.type
_entity_poly.pdbx_seq_one_letter_code
_entity_poly.pdbx_strand_id
1 'polypeptide(L)'
;MSKDLVMRAITGKKNVKKNAASTNTMGRFETEMLAMRDNLGALSEIKGSWVQRAIDKTSYRRIILDMDSSESQVFGEQEGSAYNVHFRCTCFHPLFCFNQFGDCE
;
A
#
# COMPACT_ATOMS: atom_id res chain seq x y z
N MET A 1 24.10 -1.28 -2.95
CA MET A 1 23.57 -2.11 -1.84
C MET A 1 22.73 -1.21 -0.95
N SER A 2 21.43 -1.50 -0.87
CA SER A 2 20.40 -0.60 -0.34
C SER A 2 20.64 -0.18 1.12
N LYS A 3 20.59 1.13 1.38
CA LYS A 3 20.68 1.78 2.71
C LYS A 3 19.32 1.80 3.43
N ASP A 4 18.38 0.93 3.07
CA ASP A 4 17.04 0.95 3.62
C ASP A 4 16.97 0.18 4.96
N LEU A 5 16.66 0.92 6.04
CA LEU A 5 16.58 0.39 7.40
C LEU A 5 15.44 -0.64 7.56
N VAL A 6 14.36 -0.48 6.80
CA VAL A 6 13.19 -1.39 6.81
C VAL A 6 13.56 -2.70 6.15
N MET A 7 14.21 -2.66 4.99
CA MET A 7 14.71 -3.86 4.32
C MET A 7 15.70 -4.62 5.21
N ARG A 8 16.52 -3.92 6.01
CA ARG A 8 17.45 -4.55 6.95
C ARG A 8 16.76 -5.18 8.17
N ALA A 9 15.61 -4.65 8.58
CA ALA A 9 14.77 -5.24 9.63
C ALA A 9 14.09 -6.52 9.11
N ILE A 10 13.62 -6.52 7.86
CA ILE A 10 12.95 -7.64 7.22
C ILE A 10 13.92 -8.80 6.91
N THR A 11 15.11 -8.54 6.34
CA THR A 11 16.06 -9.61 5.95
C THR A 11 16.86 -10.20 7.12
N GLY A 12 16.75 -9.63 8.32
CA GLY A 12 17.54 -10.01 9.49
C GLY A 12 19.01 -9.54 9.40
N LYS A 13 19.53 -9.00 10.50
CA LYS A 13 20.87 -8.36 10.59
C LYS A 13 22.09 -9.26 10.29
N LYS A 14 21.93 -10.54 9.91
CA LYS A 14 23.04 -11.52 10.03
C LYS A 14 23.41 -12.37 8.82
N ASN A 15 22.85 -12.17 7.61
CA ASN A 15 23.38 -12.88 6.45
C ASN A 15 23.13 -12.16 5.12
N VAL A 16 24.19 -11.56 4.58
CA VAL A 16 24.26 -10.95 3.25
C VAL A 16 24.02 -11.97 2.11
N LYS A 17 23.88 -13.26 2.43
CA LYS A 17 23.64 -14.36 1.46
C LYS A 17 22.19 -14.86 1.39
N LYS A 18 21.26 -14.36 2.21
CA LYS A 18 19.83 -14.70 2.11
C LYS A 18 19.08 -13.49 1.56
N ASN A 19 18.70 -13.54 0.29
CA ASN A 19 17.98 -12.46 -0.40
C ASN A 19 16.50 -12.31 0.03
N ALA A 20 16.01 -13.15 0.94
CA ALA A 20 14.62 -13.14 1.40
C ALA A 20 14.55 -13.42 2.91
N ALA A 21 13.64 -12.69 3.57
CA ALA A 21 13.23 -12.97 4.94
C ALA A 21 12.54 -14.34 5.03
N SER A 22 12.63 -15.01 6.18
CA SER A 22 11.77 -16.17 6.40
C SER A 22 10.30 -15.72 6.48
N THR A 23 9.36 -16.57 6.10
CA THR A 23 7.91 -16.31 6.24
C THR A 23 7.55 -15.86 7.66
N ASN A 24 8.17 -16.46 8.68
CA ASN A 24 8.00 -16.06 10.09
C ASN A 24 8.53 -14.64 10.39
N THR A 25 9.57 -14.18 9.71
CA THR A 25 10.10 -12.83 9.89
C THR A 25 9.20 -11.79 9.22
N MET A 26 8.66 -12.08 8.05
CA MET A 26 7.71 -11.21 7.35
C MET A 26 6.38 -11.09 8.11
N GLY A 27 5.80 -12.22 8.53
CA GLY A 27 4.53 -12.20 9.28
C GLY A 27 4.63 -11.43 10.60
N ARG A 28 5.77 -11.56 11.32
CA ARG A 28 6.04 -10.75 12.51
C ARG A 28 6.16 -9.27 12.19
N PHE A 29 6.85 -8.91 11.12
CA PHE A 29 6.98 -7.52 10.72
C PHE A 29 5.60 -6.90 10.38
N GLU A 30 4.76 -7.62 9.65
CA GLU A 30 3.40 -7.19 9.35
C GLU A 30 2.54 -7.01 10.62
N THR A 31 2.58 -7.97 11.53
CA THR A 31 1.68 -8.01 12.69
C THR A 31 2.17 -7.15 13.86
N GLU A 32 3.47 -7.15 14.13
CA GLU A 32 4.04 -6.51 15.32
C GLU A 32 4.56 -5.09 15.02
N MET A 33 4.97 -4.79 13.78
CA MET A 33 5.51 -3.48 13.40
C MET A 33 4.54 -2.68 12.54
N LEU A 34 4.13 -3.18 11.38
CA LEU A 34 3.27 -2.39 10.47
C LEU A 34 1.89 -2.08 11.05
N ALA A 35 1.33 -2.98 11.85
CA ALA A 35 0.03 -2.77 12.49
C ALA A 35 0.04 -1.73 13.64
N MET A 36 1.21 -1.22 14.07
CA MET A 36 1.27 -0.15 15.06
C MET A 36 0.64 1.14 14.48
N ARG A 37 -0.20 1.81 15.27
CA ARG A 37 -0.94 3.02 14.83
C ARG A 37 -0.03 4.10 14.25
N ASP A 38 1.11 4.35 14.88
CA ASP A 38 2.08 5.36 14.42
C ASP A 38 2.68 4.98 13.05
N ASN A 39 2.93 3.69 12.83
CA ASN A 39 3.46 3.20 11.56
C ASN A 39 2.40 3.21 10.45
N LEU A 40 1.14 2.92 10.78
CA LEU A 40 0.01 3.09 9.87
C LEU A 40 -0.19 4.57 9.48
N GLY A 41 -0.06 5.48 10.44
CA GLY A 41 -0.08 6.93 10.19
C GLY A 41 1.05 7.35 9.25
N ALA A 42 2.29 6.96 9.56
CA ALA A 42 3.45 7.24 8.72
C ALA A 42 3.32 6.64 7.30
N LEU A 43 2.77 5.44 7.17
CA LEU A 43 2.48 4.83 5.85
C LEU A 43 1.46 5.65 5.05
N SER A 44 0.44 6.19 5.71
CA SER A 44 -0.54 7.08 5.07
C SER A 44 0.10 8.41 4.64
N GLU A 45 0.97 8.98 5.47
CA GLU A 45 1.70 10.22 5.14
C GLU A 45 2.64 10.05 3.95
N ILE A 46 3.29 8.88 3.83
CA ILE A 46 4.14 8.57 2.67
C ILE A 46 3.33 8.68 1.38
N LYS A 47 2.11 8.13 1.33
CA LYS A 47 1.23 8.24 0.16
C LYS A 47 0.93 9.70 -0.18
N GLY A 48 0.50 10.49 0.80
CA GLY A 48 0.23 11.93 0.60
C GLY A 48 1.46 12.71 0.10
N SER A 49 2.66 12.39 0.60
CA SER A 49 3.90 13.03 0.14
C SER A 49 4.25 12.72 -1.32
N TRP A 50 3.89 11.53 -1.80
CA TRP A 50 4.10 11.14 -3.20
C TRP A 50 3.11 11.84 -4.12
N VAL A 51 1.84 11.90 -3.73
CA VAL A 51 0.79 12.65 -4.45
C VAL A 51 1.17 14.11 -4.58
N GLN A 52 1.57 14.76 -3.48
CA GLN A 52 1.98 16.17 -3.52
C GLN A 52 3.15 16.39 -4.51
N ARG A 53 4.15 15.50 -4.52
CA ARG A 53 5.28 15.60 -5.45
C ARG A 53 4.88 15.35 -6.92
N ALA A 54 3.87 14.51 -7.16
CA ALA A 54 3.33 14.31 -8.50
C ALA A 54 2.59 15.56 -8.98
N ILE A 55 1.76 16.15 -8.11
CA ILE A 55 1.03 17.39 -8.38
C ILE A 55 1.99 18.57 -8.61
N ASP A 56 3.01 18.75 -7.78
CA ASP A 56 3.97 19.86 -7.89
C ASP A 56 4.74 19.86 -9.24
N LYS A 57 4.86 18.69 -9.87
CA LYS A 57 5.51 18.53 -11.19
C LYS A 57 4.55 18.73 -12.38
N THR A 58 3.26 18.92 -12.10
CA THR A 58 2.18 18.86 -13.08
C THR A 58 1.71 20.29 -13.40
N SER A 59 2.14 20.87 -14.53
CA SER A 59 1.96 22.30 -14.85
C SER A 59 0.63 22.67 -15.55
N TYR A 60 -0.45 21.95 -15.31
CA TYR A 60 -1.66 22.10 -16.12
C TYR A 60 -2.69 23.10 -15.54
N ARG A 61 -3.29 23.90 -16.44
CA ARG A 61 -4.43 24.80 -16.16
C ARG A 61 -5.76 24.05 -15.91
N ARG A 62 -5.80 22.74 -16.16
CA ARG A 62 -6.95 21.85 -16.00
C ARG A 62 -6.44 20.47 -15.59
N ILE A 63 -7.08 19.86 -14.60
CA ILE A 63 -6.80 18.50 -14.13
C ILE A 63 -8.05 17.66 -14.40
N ILE A 64 -7.88 16.45 -14.90
CA ILE A 64 -8.96 15.44 -15.00
C ILE A 64 -8.65 14.38 -13.97
N LEU A 65 -9.61 14.12 -13.09
CA LEU A 65 -9.55 13.08 -12.09
C LEU A 65 -10.62 12.04 -12.42
N ASP A 66 -10.19 10.81 -12.64
CA ASP A 66 -11.06 9.67 -12.82
C ASP A 66 -11.13 8.91 -11.49
N MET A 67 -12.30 8.90 -10.88
CA MET A 67 -12.53 8.18 -9.63
C MET A 67 -13.29 6.90 -9.94
N ASP A 68 -12.63 5.78 -9.73
CA ASP A 68 -13.25 4.48 -9.88
C ASP A 68 -12.91 3.58 -8.69
N SER A 69 -13.84 2.70 -8.40
CA SER A 69 -13.72 1.72 -7.33
C SER A 69 -13.24 0.40 -7.90
N SER A 70 -12.46 -0.36 -7.14
CA SER A 70 -12.02 -1.70 -7.54
C SER A 70 -12.30 -2.70 -6.42
N GLU A 71 -12.20 -3.97 -6.76
CA GLU A 71 -12.29 -5.10 -5.86
C GLU A 71 -10.90 -5.48 -5.33
N SER A 72 -10.82 -5.66 -4.01
CA SER A 72 -9.71 -6.38 -3.39
C SER A 72 -10.27 -7.63 -2.71
N GLN A 73 -10.31 -8.72 -3.47
CA GLN A 73 -10.93 -9.97 -3.03
C GLN A 73 -10.24 -10.52 -1.79
N VAL A 74 -11.04 -11.03 -0.86
CA VAL A 74 -10.53 -11.65 0.37
C VAL A 74 -10.76 -13.15 0.36
N PHE A 75 -9.89 -13.86 1.06
CA PHE A 75 -10.07 -15.28 1.35
C PHE A 75 -10.55 -15.44 2.79
N GLY A 76 -11.60 -16.24 2.99
CA GLY A 76 -12.21 -16.46 4.30
C GLY A 76 -12.98 -15.23 4.82
N GLU A 77 -13.10 -15.13 6.13
CA GLU A 77 -13.79 -14.02 6.82
C GLU A 77 -12.77 -13.00 7.33
N GLN A 78 -12.41 -12.04 6.48
CA GLN A 78 -11.55 -10.93 6.88
C GLN A 78 -12.40 -9.76 7.39
N GLU A 79 -12.00 -9.17 8.51
CA GLU A 79 -12.68 -8.03 9.12
C GLU A 79 -12.81 -6.87 8.13
N GLY A 80 -14.01 -6.29 8.03
CA GLY A 80 -14.29 -5.15 7.15
C GLY A 80 -14.53 -5.50 5.68
N SER A 81 -14.45 -6.78 5.30
CA SER A 81 -14.85 -7.23 3.97
C SER A 81 -16.37 -7.40 3.87
N ALA A 82 -16.93 -7.18 2.69
CA ALA A 82 -18.37 -7.31 2.44
C ALA A 82 -18.63 -7.90 1.06
N TYR A 83 -19.79 -8.55 0.88
CA TYR A 83 -20.20 -9.04 -0.43
C TYR A 83 -20.58 -7.87 -1.34
N ASN A 84 -19.82 -7.69 -2.42
CA ASN A 84 -20.09 -6.69 -3.44
C ASN A 84 -20.84 -7.34 -4.61
N VAL A 85 -22.05 -6.86 -4.92
CA VAL A 85 -22.90 -7.42 -5.99
C VAL A 85 -22.35 -7.13 -7.38
N HIS A 86 -21.68 -5.98 -7.57
CA HIS A 86 -21.09 -5.60 -8.86
C HIS A 86 -19.96 -6.58 -9.23
N PHE A 87 -19.04 -6.84 -8.30
CA PHE A 87 -17.93 -7.78 -8.49
C PHE A 87 -18.26 -9.24 -8.16
N ARG A 88 -19.44 -9.49 -7.58
CA ARG A 88 -19.96 -10.81 -7.19
C ARG A 88 -19.03 -11.60 -6.27
N CYS A 89 -18.29 -10.90 -5.41
CA CYS A 89 -17.35 -11.52 -4.47
C CYS A 89 -17.37 -10.78 -3.13
N THR A 90 -16.91 -11.47 -2.07
CA THR A 90 -16.58 -10.81 -0.81
C THR A 90 -15.22 -10.14 -0.98
N CYS A 91 -15.18 -8.82 -0.84
CA CYS A 91 -13.99 -8.04 -1.06
C CYS A 91 -13.96 -6.81 -0.16
N PHE A 92 -12.78 -6.21 -0.02
CA PHE A 92 -12.71 -4.78 0.26
C PHE A 92 -13.07 -4.01 -1.02
N HIS A 93 -13.65 -2.83 -0.85
CA HIS A 93 -14.07 -1.99 -1.96
C HIS A 93 -13.43 -0.60 -1.87
N PRO A 94 -12.11 -0.51 -2.12
CA PRO A 94 -11.41 0.77 -2.13
C PRO A 94 -11.82 1.64 -3.32
N LEU A 95 -11.81 2.96 -3.10
CA LEU A 95 -11.92 3.98 -4.14
C LEU A 95 -10.51 4.43 -4.55
N PHE A 96 -10.25 4.47 -5.85
CA PHE A 96 -9.02 4.97 -6.43
C PHE A 96 -9.28 6.25 -7.21
N CYS A 97 -8.30 7.15 -7.23
CA CYS A 97 -8.33 8.38 -8.01
C CYS A 97 -7.17 8.34 -8.98
N PHE A 98 -7.44 8.47 -10.27
CA PHE A 98 -6.43 8.50 -11.31
C PHE A 98 -6.35 9.89 -11.93
N ASN A 99 -5.14 10.36 -12.17
CA ASN A 99 -4.93 11.57 -12.94
C ASN A 99 -5.08 11.31 -14.45
N GLN A 100 -5.02 12.38 -15.25
CA GLN A 100 -5.11 12.33 -16.71
C GLN A 100 -4.04 11.47 -17.42
N PHE A 101 -2.97 11.06 -16.74
CA PHE A 101 -1.95 10.15 -17.28
C PHE A 101 -2.21 8.68 -16.92
N GLY A 102 -3.24 8.43 -16.09
CA GLY A 102 -3.54 7.11 -15.54
C GLY A 102 -2.71 6.77 -14.29
N ASP A 103 -2.02 7.74 -13.68
CA ASP A 103 -1.34 7.50 -12.41
C ASP A 103 -2.37 7.53 -11.27
N CYS A 104 -2.32 6.53 -10.39
CA CYS A 104 -3.15 6.50 -9.19
C CYS A 104 -2.56 7.43 -8.12
N GLU A 105 -3.38 8.39 -7.67
CA GLU A 105 -3.07 9.33 -6.59
C GLU A 105 -3.77 8.94 -5.28
#